data_AF-A0A4Q1UCU9-F1
#
_entry.id   AF-A0A4Q1UCU9-F1
#
_cell.length_a   1.000
_cell.length_b   1.000
_cell.length_c   1.000
_cell.angle_alpha   90.00
_cell.angle_beta   90.00
_cell.angle_gamma   90.00
#
_symmetry.space_group_name_H-M   'P 1'
#
loop_
_entity.id
_entity.type
_entity.pdbx_description
1 polymer ?
#
loop_
_entity_poly.entity_id
_entity_poly.type
_entity_poly.pdbx_seq_one_letter_code
_entity_poly.pdbx_strand_id
1 'polypeptide(L)'
;MNTANLQLEGLIMAVAAISDTLVAKGVVTHQEIAAALGQAERAVDRDNDHELSDSNRAATLFPIRVLLLANEAAQRGKTFTFSDYAELVGKLT
;
A
#
# COMPACT_ATOMS: atom_id res chain seq x y z
N MET A 1 7.97 -3.71 -17.98
CA MET A 1 7.00 -2.88 -17.23
C MET A 1 6.20 -2.08 -18.25
N ASN A 2 4.87 -2.09 -18.22
CA ASN A 2 4.03 -1.32 -19.14
C ASN A 2 3.63 0.04 -18.51
N THR A 3 3.09 0.96 -19.31
CA THR A 3 2.70 2.30 -18.84
C THR A 3 1.67 2.26 -17.71
N ALA A 4 0.75 1.29 -17.72
CA ALA A 4 -0.23 1.11 -16.65
C ALA A 4 0.43 0.80 -15.30
N ASN A 5 1.47 -0.05 -15.28
CA ASN A 5 2.23 -0.33 -14.06
C ASN A 5 2.97 0.91 -13.53
N LEU A 6 3.53 1.73 -14.43
CA LEU A 6 4.19 2.99 -14.06
C LEU A 6 3.22 4.03 -13.48
N GLN A 7 2.02 4.12 -14.06
CA GLN A 7 0.96 5.01 -13.55
C GLN A 7 0.50 4.57 -12.15
N LEU A 8 0.36 3.26 -11.94
CA LEU A 8 0.00 2.71 -10.64
C LEU A 8 1.11 2.94 -9.60
N GLU A 9 2.38 2.74 -9.96
CA GLU A 9 3.52 3.09 -9.12
C GLU A 9 3.48 4.56 -8.69
N GLY A 10 3.32 5.49 -9.64
CA GLY A 10 3.23 6.91 -9.34
C GLY A 10 2.04 7.25 -8.43
N LEU A 11 0.89 6.63 -8.66
CA LEU A 11 -0.31 6.80 -7.83
C LEU A 11 -0.08 6.31 -6.40
N ILE A 12 0.50 5.12 -6.22
CA ILE A 12 0.79 4.56 -4.89
C ILE A 12 1.73 5.50 -4.12
N MET A 13 2.79 5.98 -4.77
CA MET A 13 3.75 6.89 -4.13
C MET A 13 3.12 8.25 -3.81
N ALA A 14 2.23 8.77 -4.66
CA ALA A 14 1.50 10.00 -4.38
C ALA A 14 0.58 9.83 -3.16
N VAL A 15 -0.14 8.70 -3.05
CA VAL A 15 -1.00 8.41 -1.89
C VAL A 15 -0.18 8.27 -0.61
N ALA A 16 0.99 7.63 -0.66
CA ALA A 16 1.90 7.55 0.48
C ALA A 16 2.33 8.95 0.97
N ALA A 17 2.75 9.83 0.04
CA ALA A 17 3.17 11.19 0.37
C ALA A 17 2.01 12.06 0.94
N ILE A 18 0.81 11.91 0.40
CA ILE A 18 -0.39 12.59 0.92
C ILE A 18 -0.70 12.07 2.34
N SER A 19 -0.64 10.76 2.56
CA SER A 19 -0.91 10.15 3.87
C SER A 19 0.07 10.66 4.92
N ASP A 20 1.36 10.68 4.60
CA ASP A 20 2.41 11.24 5.48
C ASP A 20 2.19 12.73 5.76
N THR A 21 1.81 13.51 4.75
CA THR A 21 1.47 14.93 4.93
C THR A 21 0.29 15.14 5.89
N LEU A 22 -0.75 14.28 5.80
CA LEU A 22 -1.90 14.35 6.70
C LEU A 22 -1.51 13.98 8.14
N VAL A 23 -0.63 13.00 8.32
CA VAL A 23 -0.09 12.63 9.64
C VAL A 23 0.76 13.75 10.22
N ALA A 24 1.67 14.33 9.45
CA ALA A 24 2.52 15.45 9.87
C ALA A 24 1.71 16.68 10.29
N LYS A 25 0.52 16.88 9.70
CA LYS A 25 -0.43 17.94 10.07
C LYS A 25 -1.34 17.58 11.25
N GLY A 26 -1.25 16.37 11.80
CA GLY A 26 -2.09 15.89 12.89
C GLY A 26 -3.56 15.67 12.50
N VAL A 27 -3.86 15.51 11.21
CA VAL A 27 -5.22 15.25 10.72
C VAL A 27 -5.63 13.81 10.98
N VAL A 28 -4.67 12.89 10.86
CA VAL A 28 -4.81 11.45 11.12
C VAL A 28 -3.54 10.94 11.78
N THR A 29 -3.62 9.78 12.41
CA THR A 29 -2.47 9.06 12.99
C THR A 29 -2.00 7.93 12.08
N HIS A 30 -0.74 7.50 12.22
CA HIS A 30 -0.24 6.31 11.54
C HIS A 30 -1.10 5.06 11.84
N GLN A 31 -1.66 4.96 13.05
CA GLN A 31 -2.54 3.87 13.46
C GLN A 31 -3.87 3.90 12.71
N GLU A 32 -4.47 5.08 12.50
CA GLU A 32 -5.70 5.22 11.73
C GLU A 32 -5.49 4.87 10.25
N ILE A 33 -4.37 5.31 9.66
CA ILE A 33 -3.99 4.91 8.30
C ILE A 33 -3.79 3.39 8.20
N ALA A 34 -3.04 2.78 9.13
CA ALA A 34 -2.85 1.34 9.16
C ALA A 34 -4.18 0.57 9.31
N ALA A 35 -5.09 1.07 10.17
CA ALA A 35 -6.40 0.48 10.36
C ALA A 35 -7.28 0.58 9.11
N ALA A 36 -7.24 1.71 8.38
CA ALA A 36 -7.97 1.90 7.13
C ALA A 36 -7.43 0.97 6.03
N LEU A 37 -6.10 0.91 5.86
CA LEU A 37 -5.47 0.02 4.88
C LEU A 37 -5.70 -1.46 5.21
N GLY A 38 -5.62 -1.86 6.48
CA GLY A 38 -5.95 -3.22 6.91
C GLY A 38 -7.43 -3.56 6.77
N GLN A 39 -8.34 -2.58 6.74
CA GLN A 39 -9.73 -2.81 6.35
C GLN A 39 -9.86 -3.06 4.85
N ALA A 40 -9.16 -2.29 4.02
CA ALA A 40 -9.12 -2.49 2.57
C ALA A 40 -8.54 -3.86 2.21
N GLU A 41 -7.45 -4.29 2.86
CA GLU A 41 -6.86 -5.62 2.65
C GLU A 41 -7.87 -6.73 2.94
N ARG A 42 -8.54 -6.66 4.10
CA ARG A 42 -9.59 -7.62 4.48
C ARG A 42 -10.84 -7.56 3.60
N ALA A 43 -11.08 -6.46 2.89
CA ALA A 43 -12.19 -6.36 1.95
C ALA A 43 -11.87 -7.14 0.67
N VAL A 44 -10.64 -7.01 0.16
CA VAL A 44 -10.14 -7.81 -0.97
C VAL A 44 -10.18 -9.31 -0.63
N ASP A 45 -9.85 -9.68 0.61
CA ASP A 45 -9.89 -11.08 1.06
C ASP A 45 -11.30 -11.65 1.24
N ARG A 46 -12.29 -10.78 1.46
CA ARG A 46 -13.69 -11.18 1.62
C ARG A 46 -14.45 -11.18 0.29
N ASP A 47 -13.99 -10.44 -0.70
CA ASP A 47 -14.49 -10.42 -2.07
C ASP A 47 -14.07 -11.69 -2.84
N ASN A 48 -14.34 -12.86 -2.23
CA ASN A 48 -14.17 -14.19 -2.85
C ASN A 48 -15.36 -14.56 -3.76
N ASP A 49 -16.39 -13.69 -3.86
CA ASP A 49 -17.56 -13.93 -4.72
C ASP A 49 -17.21 -13.84 -6.21
N HIS A 50 -16.07 -13.24 -6.55
CA HIS A 50 -15.47 -13.32 -7.86
C HIS A 50 -14.27 -14.28 -7.78
N GLU A 51 -14.25 -15.35 -8.57
CA GLU A 51 -13.16 -16.35 -8.67
C GLU A 51 -11.83 -15.73 -9.18
N LEU A 52 -11.29 -14.75 -8.47
CA LEU A 52 -9.98 -14.19 -8.77
C LEU A 52 -8.94 -15.27 -8.54
N SER A 53 -8.09 -15.52 -9.53
CA SER A 53 -6.91 -16.34 -9.33
C SER A 53 -6.02 -15.75 -8.25
N ASP A 54 -5.19 -16.58 -7.62
CA ASP A 54 -4.22 -16.13 -6.60
C ASP A 54 -3.34 -14.98 -7.12
N SER A 55 -3.00 -14.98 -8.41
CA SER A 55 -2.20 -13.92 -9.04
C SER A 55 -2.98 -12.60 -9.15
N ASN A 56 -4.26 -12.64 -9.51
CA ASN A 56 -5.08 -11.44 -9.57
C ASN A 56 -5.33 -10.87 -8.16
N ARG A 57 -5.56 -11.75 -7.18
CA ARG A 57 -5.68 -11.35 -5.79
C ARG A 57 -4.39 -10.71 -5.28
N ALA A 58 -3.23 -11.31 -5.56
CA ALA A 58 -1.94 -10.74 -5.20
C ALA A 58 -1.71 -9.36 -5.85
N ALA A 59 -2.09 -9.18 -7.11
CA ALA A 59 -1.99 -7.90 -7.80
C ALA A 59 -2.87 -6.80 -7.16
N THR A 60 -4.07 -7.16 -6.71
CA THR A 60 -4.97 -6.24 -5.99
C THR A 60 -4.45 -5.88 -4.60
N LEU A 61 -3.86 -6.85 -3.87
CA LEU A 61 -3.30 -6.64 -2.53
C LEU A 61 -2.00 -5.84 -2.55
N PHE A 62 -1.22 -5.94 -3.63
CA PHE A 62 0.09 -5.31 -3.76
C PHE A 62 0.11 -3.79 -3.42
N PRO A 63 -0.72 -2.92 -4.02
CA PRO A 63 -0.74 -1.49 -3.67
C PRO A 63 -1.06 -1.23 -2.19
N ILE A 64 -1.94 -2.02 -1.59
CA ILE A 64 -2.32 -1.87 -0.17
C ILE A 64 -1.12 -2.20 0.72
N ARG A 65 -0.39 -3.26 0.41
CA ARG A 65 0.80 -3.69 1.15
C ARG A 65 1.96 -2.70 1.02
N VAL A 66 2.16 -2.10 -0.16
CA VAL A 66 3.13 -1.02 -0.33
C VAL A 66 2.77 0.17 0.56
N LEU A 67 1.50 0.59 0.61
CA LEU A 67 1.06 1.70 1.45
C LEU A 67 1.19 1.40 2.96
N LEU A 68 0.96 0.16 3.38
CA LEU A 68 1.20 -0.27 4.76
C LEU A 68 2.67 -0.12 5.14
N LEU A 69 3.59 -0.63 4.30
CA LEU A 69 5.02 -0.51 4.51
C LEU A 69 5.50 0.95 4.46
N ALA A 70 4.91 1.77 3.58
CA ALA A 70 5.21 3.19 3.50
C ALA A 70 4.79 3.91 4.79
N ASN A 71 3.61 3.62 5.32
CA ASN A 71 3.14 4.16 6.60
C ASN A 71 4.03 3.74 7.78
N GLU A 72 4.47 2.46 7.83
CA GLU A 72 5.42 1.99 8.84
C GLU A 72 6.80 2.64 8.73
N ALA A 73 7.30 2.82 7.51
CA ALA A 73 8.57 3.49 7.26
C ALA A 73 8.51 4.95 7.71
N ALA A 74 7.45 5.67 7.33
CA ALA A 74 7.21 7.06 7.72
C ALA A 74 7.13 7.21 9.25
N GLN A 75 6.43 6.30 9.93
CA GLN A 75 6.37 6.27 11.41
C GLN A 75 7.76 6.13 12.05
N ARG A 76 8.71 5.48 11.36
CA ARG A 76 10.11 5.31 11.79
C ARG A 76 11.03 6.42 11.25
N GLY A 77 10.50 7.46 10.63
CA GLY A 77 11.27 8.55 10.02
C GLY A 77 12.07 8.12 8.79
N LYS A 78 11.61 7.10 8.05
CA LYS A 78 12.26 6.57 6.85
C LYS A 78 11.39 6.78 5.61
N THR A 79 12.04 6.92 4.46
CA THR A 79 11.40 6.97 3.16
C THR A 79 12.17 6.09 2.20
N PHE A 80 11.45 5.34 1.36
CA PHE A 80 12.03 4.46 0.36
C PHE A 80 11.45 4.73 -1.02
N THR A 81 12.09 4.17 -2.04
CA THR A 81 11.55 4.17 -3.41
C THR A 81 10.46 3.12 -3.56
N PHE A 82 9.66 3.21 -4.63
CA PHE A 82 8.69 2.17 -4.95
C PHE A 82 9.35 0.79 -5.10
N SER A 83 10.50 0.72 -5.79
CA SER A 83 11.24 -0.52 -5.98
C SER A 83 11.64 -1.19 -4.66
N ASP A 84 12.07 -0.40 -3.67
CA ASP A 84 12.40 -0.91 -2.34
C ASP A 84 11.17 -1.49 -1.64
N TYR A 85 10.02 -0.79 -1.70
CA TYR A 85 8.77 -1.29 -1.14
C TYR A 85 8.30 -2.56 -1.86
N ALA A 86 8.41 -2.60 -3.19
CA ALA A 86 8.07 -3.76 -3.99
C ALA A 86 8.89 -4.99 -3.59
N GLU A 87 10.19 -4.81 -3.36
CA GLU A 87 11.08 -5.87 -2.87
C GLU A 87 10.67 -6.34 -1.47
N LEU A 88 10.32 -5.42 -0.57
CA LEU A 88 9.85 -5.75 0.77
C LEU A 88 8.53 -6.54 0.74
N VAL A 89 7.57 -6.17 -0.13
CA VAL A 89 6.32 -6.93 -0.31
C VAL A 89 6.62 -8.35 -0.79
N GLY A 90 7.54 -8.51 -1.75
CA GLY A 90 7.93 -9.82 -2.26
C GLY A 90 8.61 -10.75 -1.25
N LYS A 91 9.15 -10.21 -0.14
CA LYS A 91 9.73 -10.99 0.97
C LYS A 91 8.68 -11.43 2.01
N LEU A 92 7.47 -10.86 1.98
CA LEU A 92 6.39 -11.16 2.92
C LEU A 92 5.42 -12.23 2.40
N THR A 93 5.46 -12.53 1.11
CA THR A 93 4.70 -13.59 0.41
C THR A 93 5.52 -14.85 0.22
#